data_AF-A0A7Z0J879-F1
#
_entry.id   AF-A0A7Z0J879-F1
#
_cell.length_a   1.000
_cell.length_b   1.000
_cell.length_c   1.000
_cell.angle_alpha   90.00
_cell.angle_beta   90.00
_cell.angle_gamma   90.00
#
_symmetry.space_group_name_H-M   'P 1'
#
loop_
_entity.id
_entity.type
_entity.pdbx_description
1 polymer ?
#
loop_
_entity_poly.entity_id
_entity_poly.type
_entity_poly.pdbx_seq_one_letter_code
_entity_poly.pdbx_strand_id
1 'polypeptide(L)'
;MSDAERQRRHAIRLRAADLFKHRTPTAEIARRLRVSPRAVQRWHRSWKQGGTGALASTGPPARPRLDTDDQQRLEAELAKGPTSHGWDDQRCTLARIRQVICTHFDVGYTLPGVWYLLRRMGWSFQQPAHRSTERDDAAIQVWKKDVWPAVNRPRRPATPGSSSRTKPGTS
;
A
#
# COMPACT_ATOMS: atom_id res chain seq x y z
N MET A 1 0.36 -5.29 -4.30
CA MET A 1 0.66 -5.15 -5.74
C MET A 1 1.99 -5.84 -5.99
N SER A 2 1.98 -6.94 -6.71
CA SER A 2 3.18 -7.73 -6.99
C SER A 2 4.06 -7.05 -8.03
N ASP A 3 5.33 -7.44 -8.13
CA ASP A 3 6.22 -6.94 -9.20
C ASP A 3 5.71 -7.29 -10.59
N ALA A 4 5.06 -8.45 -10.75
CA ALA A 4 4.45 -8.85 -12.02
C ALA A 4 3.34 -7.88 -12.47
N GLU A 5 2.47 -7.44 -11.55
CA GLU A 5 1.43 -6.45 -11.86
C GLU A 5 2.02 -5.08 -12.22
N ARG A 6 3.11 -4.68 -11.53
CA ARG A 6 3.86 -3.46 -11.86
C ARG A 6 4.43 -3.52 -13.26
N GLN A 7 5.12 -4.61 -13.58
CA GLN A 7 5.75 -4.83 -14.88
C GLN A 7 4.73 -4.83 -16.01
N ARG A 8 3.58 -5.49 -15.82
CA ARG A 8 2.48 -5.49 -16.79
C ARG A 8 1.93 -4.08 -17.04
N ARG A 9 1.70 -3.30 -15.98
CA ARG A 9 1.23 -1.91 -16.12
C ARG A 9 2.28 -1.01 -16.79
N HIS A 10 3.56 -1.23 -16.50
CA HIS A 10 4.66 -0.53 -17.14
C HIS A 10 4.71 -0.82 -18.65
N ALA A 11 4.63 -2.10 -19.04
CA ALA A 11 4.59 -2.51 -20.44
C ALA A 11 3.41 -1.88 -21.23
N ILE A 12 2.23 -1.79 -20.61
CA ILE A 12 1.06 -1.12 -21.23
C ILE A 12 1.35 0.37 -21.50
N ARG A 13 2.01 1.06 -20.56
CA ARG A 13 2.37 2.48 -20.73
C ARG A 13 3.42 2.69 -21.82
N LEU A 14 4.39 1.79 -21.94
CA LEU A 14 5.39 1.85 -23.00
C LEU A 14 4.76 1.64 -24.39
N ARG A 15 3.84 0.67 -24.52
CA ARG A 15 3.06 0.50 -25.76
C ARG A 15 2.23 1.74 -26.12
N ALA A 16 1.68 2.44 -25.12
CA ALA A 16 0.99 3.71 -25.36
C ALA A 16 1.95 4.78 -25.88
N ALA A 17 3.18 4.82 -25.39
CA ALA A 17 4.21 5.76 -25.84
C ALA A 17 4.52 5.62 -27.34
N ASP A 18 4.66 4.38 -27.82
CA ASP A 18 4.90 4.13 -29.25
C ASP A 18 3.71 4.53 -30.10
N LEU A 19 2.48 4.26 -29.65
CA LEU A 19 1.27 4.71 -30.35
C LEU A 19 1.15 6.25 -30.38
N PHE A 20 1.62 6.96 -29.35
CA PHE A 20 1.69 8.42 -29.38
C PHE A 20 2.69 8.94 -30.42
N LYS A 21 3.85 8.28 -30.60
CA LYS A 21 4.83 8.64 -31.65
C LYS A 21 4.21 8.53 -33.05
N HIS A 22 3.37 7.52 -33.26
CA HIS A 22 2.60 7.34 -34.51
C HIS A 22 1.34 8.21 -34.60
N ARG A 23 1.17 9.20 -33.70
CA ARG A 23 0.00 10.11 -33.67
C ARG A 23 -1.35 9.39 -33.63
N THR A 24 -1.40 8.18 -33.07
CA THR A 24 -2.63 7.39 -32.98
C THR A 24 -3.63 8.10 -32.06
N PRO A 25 -4.93 8.19 -32.41
CA PRO A 25 -5.94 8.82 -31.57
C PRO A 25 -6.09 8.17 -30.19
N THR A 26 -6.29 8.99 -29.15
CA THR A 26 -6.41 8.53 -27.75
C THR A 26 -7.50 7.46 -27.56
N ALA A 27 -8.65 7.62 -28.24
CA ALA A 27 -9.76 6.67 -28.16
C ALA A 27 -9.37 5.28 -28.73
N GLU A 28 -8.60 5.26 -29.81
CA GLU A 28 -8.11 4.04 -30.40
C GLU A 28 -7.07 3.35 -29.50
N ILE A 29 -6.15 4.12 -28.93
CA ILE A 29 -5.17 3.62 -27.96
C ILE A 29 -5.88 3.00 -26.75
N ALA A 30 -6.92 3.66 -26.23
CA ALA A 30 -7.70 3.17 -25.10
C ALA A 30 -8.33 1.80 -25.40
N ARG A 31 -8.92 1.64 -26.59
CA ARG A 31 -9.50 0.39 -27.08
C ARG A 31 -8.44 -0.70 -27.25
N ARG A 32 -7.33 -0.40 -27.94
CA ARG A 32 -6.24 -1.37 -28.19
C ARG A 32 -5.61 -1.87 -26.90
N LEU A 33 -5.43 -0.99 -25.91
CA LEU A 33 -4.78 -1.31 -24.63
C LEU A 33 -5.74 -1.73 -23.52
N ARG A 34 -7.06 -1.74 -23.78
CA ARG A 34 -8.12 -2.05 -22.80
C ARG A 34 -8.00 -1.21 -21.51
N VAL A 35 -7.75 0.08 -21.66
CA VAL A 35 -7.67 1.06 -20.56
C VAL A 35 -8.68 2.18 -20.76
N SER A 36 -8.95 2.96 -19.71
CA SER A 36 -9.88 4.09 -19.85
C SER A 36 -9.28 5.22 -20.71
N PRO A 37 -10.10 5.93 -21.51
CA PRO A 37 -9.64 7.09 -22.28
C PRO A 37 -8.98 8.16 -21.40
N ARG A 38 -9.48 8.35 -20.18
CA ARG A 38 -8.94 9.30 -19.20
C ARG A 38 -7.52 8.94 -18.76
N ALA A 39 -7.19 7.65 -18.63
CA ALA A 39 -5.83 7.21 -18.35
C ALA A 39 -4.89 7.54 -19.51
N VAL A 40 -5.32 7.27 -20.76
CA VAL A 40 -4.54 7.58 -21.96
C VAL A 40 -4.32 9.09 -22.12
N GLN A 41 -5.34 9.93 -21.87
CA GLN A 41 -5.18 11.40 -21.90
C GLN A 41 -4.14 11.90 -20.90
N ARG A 42 -4.16 11.35 -19.67
CA ARG A 42 -3.17 11.67 -18.64
C ARG A 42 -1.77 11.25 -19.08
N TRP A 43 -1.63 10.05 -19.63
CA TRP A 43 -0.37 9.55 -20.18
C TRP A 43 0.15 10.41 -21.33
N HIS A 44 -0.72 10.79 -22.27
CA HIS A 44 -0.36 11.64 -23.39
C HIS A 44 0.15 13.02 -22.93
N ARG A 45 -0.47 13.61 -21.90
CA ARG A 45 -0.01 14.88 -21.30
C ARG A 45 1.40 14.73 -20.69
N SER A 46 1.63 13.68 -19.91
CA SER A 46 2.96 13.41 -19.34
C SER A 46 3.99 13.13 -20.43
N TRP A 47 3.62 12.38 -21.47
CA TRP A 47 4.47 12.06 -22.60
C TRP A 47 4.85 13.29 -23.43
N LYS A 48 3.94 14.25 -23.64
CA LYS A 48 4.28 15.52 -24.29
C LYS A 48 5.32 16.34 -23.53
N GLN A 49 5.38 16.19 -22.21
CA GLN A 49 6.27 16.98 -21.34
C GLN A 49 7.63 16.31 -21.13
N GLY A 50 7.71 14.98 -21.12
CA GLY A 50 8.94 14.25 -20.80
C GLY A 50 9.16 12.94 -21.57
N GLY A 51 8.52 12.82 -22.74
CA GLY A 51 8.66 11.67 -23.63
C GLY A 51 8.28 10.33 -22.99
N THR A 52 8.85 9.25 -23.49
CA THR A 52 8.60 7.89 -22.98
C THR A 52 9.04 7.72 -21.53
N GLY A 53 10.10 8.44 -21.09
CA GLY A 53 10.58 8.42 -19.71
C GLY A 53 9.53 8.88 -18.70
N ALA A 54 8.71 9.88 -19.05
CA ALA A 54 7.62 10.36 -18.20
C ALA A 54 6.45 9.36 -18.01
N LEU A 55 6.44 8.27 -18.78
CA LEU A 55 5.46 7.17 -18.66
C LEU A 55 6.00 6.00 -17.83
N ALA A 56 7.30 5.98 -17.54
CA ALA A 56 7.90 4.99 -16.66
C ALA A 56 7.30 5.12 -15.26
N SER A 57 7.18 3.99 -14.55
CA SER A 57 6.75 4.02 -13.16
C SER A 57 7.81 4.73 -12.32
N THR A 58 7.49 5.87 -11.70
CA THR A 58 8.39 6.60 -10.77
C THR A 58 8.64 5.86 -9.45
N GLY A 59 8.48 4.53 -9.43
CA GLY A 59 8.49 3.71 -8.22
C GLY A 59 7.17 3.69 -7.46
N PRO A 60 7.16 3.07 -6.26
CA PRO A 60 5.99 3.04 -5.38
C PRO A 60 5.55 4.47 -5.00
N PRO A 61 4.24 4.71 -4.81
CA PRO A 61 3.72 6.05 -4.50
C PRO A 61 4.22 6.61 -3.15
N ALA A 62 4.88 5.81 -2.31
CA ALA A 62 5.61 6.24 -1.12
C ALA A 62 6.69 5.21 -0.80
N ARG A 63 7.83 5.66 -0.25
CA ARG A 63 8.81 4.75 0.37
C ARG A 63 8.15 4.06 1.56
N PRO A 64 8.37 2.75 1.76
CA PRO A 64 7.88 2.09 2.96
C PRO A 64 8.56 2.72 4.19
N ARG A 65 7.83 2.81 5.31
CA ARG A 65 8.35 3.46 6.54
C ARG A 65 9.51 2.69 7.18
N LEU A 66 9.60 1.40 6.89
CA LEU A 66 10.78 0.56 7.11
C LEU A 66 11.17 0.02 5.74
N ASP A 67 12.38 0.36 5.28
CA ASP A 67 12.93 -0.21 4.06
C ASP A 67 13.39 -1.66 4.29
N THR A 68 14.10 -2.25 3.33
CA THR A 68 14.51 -3.65 3.40
C THR A 68 15.58 -3.88 4.46
N ASP A 69 16.50 -2.93 4.64
CA ASP A 69 17.60 -3.04 5.60
C ASP A 69 17.06 -2.91 7.03
N ASP A 70 16.14 -1.96 7.24
CA ASP A 70 15.45 -1.82 8.52
C ASP A 70 14.57 -3.02 8.86
N GLN A 71 13.97 -3.66 7.85
CA GLN A 71 13.22 -4.91 8.05
C GLN A 71 14.13 -6.05 8.52
N GLN A 72 15.34 -6.19 7.96
CA GLN A 72 16.31 -7.19 8.41
C GLN A 72 16.82 -6.91 9.83
N ARG A 73 17.07 -5.63 10.14
CA ARG A 73 17.43 -5.21 11.50
C ARG A 73 16.31 -5.52 12.49
N LEU A 74 15.05 -5.27 12.11
CA LEU A 74 13.90 -5.60 12.95
C LEU A 74 13.81 -7.11 13.20
N GLU A 75 14.03 -7.93 12.18
CA GLU A 75 14.06 -9.39 12.34
C GLU A 75 15.15 -9.84 13.31
N ALA A 76 16.36 -9.27 13.21
CA ALA A 76 17.45 -9.54 14.14
C ALA A 76 17.11 -9.10 15.58
N GLU A 77 16.47 -7.94 15.77
CA GLU A 77 16.02 -7.48 17.10
C GLU A 77 14.93 -8.38 17.68
N LEU A 78 14.01 -8.88 16.85
CA LEU A 78 12.98 -9.82 17.29
C LEU A 78 13.56 -11.20 17.61
N ALA A 79 14.64 -11.61 16.94
CA ALA A 79 15.33 -12.88 17.19
C ALA A 79 16.06 -12.92 18.54
N LYS A 80 16.46 -11.77 19.11
CA LYS A 80 17.04 -11.68 20.46
C LYS A 80 16.05 -12.07 21.56
N GLY A 81 14.75 -12.03 21.24
CA GLY A 81 13.67 -12.50 22.09
C GLY A 81 13.23 -11.49 23.16
N PRO A 82 12.15 -11.81 23.89
CA PRO A 82 11.50 -10.92 24.85
C PRO A 82 12.40 -10.39 25.97
N THR A 83 13.29 -11.25 26.47
CA THR A 83 14.15 -10.97 27.62
C THR A 83 15.19 -9.89 27.30
N SER A 84 15.66 -9.79 26.05
CA SER A 84 16.58 -8.71 25.66
C SER A 84 15.93 -7.33 25.66
N HIS A 85 14.60 -7.28 25.58
CA HIS A 85 13.81 -6.05 25.60
C HIS A 85 13.27 -5.71 27.00
N GLY A 86 13.70 -6.44 28.03
CA GLY A 86 13.33 -6.20 29.43
C GLY A 86 11.90 -6.63 29.78
N TRP A 87 11.33 -7.59 29.04
CA TRP A 87 10.02 -8.15 29.38
C TRP A 87 10.15 -9.40 30.25
N ASP A 88 9.42 -9.41 31.36
CA ASP A 88 9.46 -10.47 32.39
C ASP A 88 8.85 -11.81 31.92
N ASP A 89 8.13 -11.80 30.80
CA ASP A 89 7.54 -13.00 30.20
C ASP A 89 7.99 -13.18 28.74
N GLN A 90 7.99 -14.43 28.28
CA GLN A 90 8.45 -14.80 26.93
C GLN A 90 7.45 -14.45 25.81
N ARG A 91 6.58 -13.45 26.01
CA ARG A 91 5.52 -13.11 25.06
C ARG A 91 5.97 -12.01 24.08
N CYS A 92 5.89 -12.28 22.79
CA CYS A 92 6.02 -11.25 21.75
C CYS A 92 4.64 -10.91 21.19
N THR A 93 3.98 -9.91 21.78
CA THR A 93 2.67 -9.42 21.31
C THR A 93 2.87 -8.38 20.19
N LEU A 94 1.85 -8.15 19.35
CA LEU A 94 1.91 -7.08 18.32
C LEU A 94 2.16 -5.70 18.94
N ALA A 95 1.69 -5.47 20.18
CA ALA A 95 1.93 -4.22 20.91
C ALA A 95 3.40 -4.05 21.32
N ARG A 96 4.06 -5.15 21.67
CA ARG A 96 5.49 -5.20 22.01
C ARG A 96 6.37 -5.08 20.77
N ILE A 97 6.00 -5.72 19.67
CA ILE A 97 6.66 -5.51 18.38
C ILE A 97 6.52 -4.05 17.94
N ARG A 98 5.34 -3.44 18.12
CA ARG A 98 5.15 -2.00 17.89
C ARG A 98 6.10 -1.15 18.75
N GLN A 99 6.29 -1.52 20.02
CA GLN A 99 7.22 -0.83 20.93
C GLN A 99 8.66 -0.94 20.43
N VAL A 100 9.12 -2.13 20.04
CA VAL A 100 10.46 -2.32 19.45
C VAL A 100 10.62 -1.47 18.19
N ILE A 101 9.62 -1.44 17.31
CA ILE A 101 9.66 -0.61 16.10
C ILE A 101 9.78 0.88 16.45
N CYS A 102 8.97 1.35 17.42
CA CYS A 102 9.03 2.73 17.87
C CYS A 102 10.40 3.08 18.49
N THR A 103 10.97 2.20 19.32
CA THR A 103 12.23 2.46 20.02
C THR A 103 13.45 2.39 19.11
N HIS A 104 13.53 1.41 18.21
CA HIS A 104 14.73 1.17 17.39
C HIS A 104 14.74 1.90 16.06
N PHE A 105 13.57 2.31 15.54
CA PHE A 105 13.43 2.89 14.21
C PHE A 105 12.73 4.25 14.19
N ASP A 106 12.23 4.74 15.34
CA ASP A 106 11.47 6.00 15.45
C ASP A 106 10.24 6.08 14.51
N VAL A 107 9.67 4.90 14.21
CA VAL A 107 8.54 4.78 13.29
C VAL A 107 7.30 4.28 14.04
N GLY A 108 6.28 5.13 14.13
CA GLY A 108 5.01 4.75 14.75
C GLY A 108 4.11 3.92 13.83
N TYR A 109 3.89 2.64 14.13
CA TYR A 109 2.87 1.81 13.47
C TYR A 109 1.59 1.68 14.29
N THR A 110 0.45 1.50 13.62
CA THR A 110 -0.76 0.97 14.26
C THR A 110 -0.62 -0.54 14.43
N LEU A 111 -1.31 -1.16 15.39
CA LEU A 111 -1.25 -2.63 15.59
C LEU A 111 -1.56 -3.43 14.30
N PRO A 112 -2.56 -3.05 13.49
CA PRO A 112 -2.79 -3.72 12.21
C PRO A 112 -1.66 -3.47 11.22
N GLY A 113 -1.09 -2.26 11.23
CA GLY A 113 0.06 -1.91 10.43
C GLY A 113 1.28 -2.77 10.74
N VAL A 114 1.51 -3.11 12.01
CA VAL A 114 2.54 -4.06 12.44
C VAL A 114 2.24 -5.45 11.89
N TRP A 115 1.01 -5.95 12.02
CA TRP A 115 0.65 -7.25 11.45
C TRP A 115 0.87 -7.33 9.94
N TYR A 116 0.46 -6.31 9.19
CA TYR A 116 0.69 -6.22 7.75
C TYR A 116 2.17 -6.14 7.40
N LEU A 117 2.96 -5.41 8.19
CA LEU A 117 4.41 -5.33 8.03
C LEU A 117 5.05 -6.72 8.16
N LEU A 118 4.73 -7.44 9.25
CA LEU A 118 5.25 -8.79 9.49
C LEU A 118 4.86 -9.76 8.37
N ARG A 119 3.60 -9.74 7.94
CA ARG A 119 3.14 -10.56 6.81
C ARG A 119 3.86 -10.23 5.50
N ARG A 120 4.19 -8.95 5.27
CA ARG A 120 4.94 -8.51 4.07
C ARG A 120 6.40 -8.96 4.13
N MET A 121 6.99 -9.01 5.31
CA MET A 121 8.34 -9.52 5.54
C MET A 121 8.43 -11.04 5.39
N GLY A 122 7.29 -11.75 5.30
CA GLY A 122 7.28 -13.22 5.33
C GLY A 122 7.63 -13.78 6.70
N TRP A 123 7.57 -12.96 7.75
CA TRP A 123 7.97 -13.37 9.10
C TRP A 123 6.93 -14.33 9.67
N SER A 124 7.32 -15.60 9.81
CA SER A 124 6.59 -16.62 10.57
C SER A 124 7.17 -16.69 11.97
N PHE A 125 6.31 -16.67 12.99
CA PHE A 125 6.74 -16.79 14.39
C PHE A 125 7.49 -18.11 14.63
N GLN A 126 8.83 -18.07 14.64
CA GLN A 126 9.65 -19.21 15.04
C GLN A 126 9.77 -19.19 16.56
N GLN A 127 8.84 -19.88 17.21
CA GLN A 127 8.73 -19.95 18.66
C GLN A 127 9.90 -20.75 19.26
N PRO A 128 10.63 -20.22 20.27
CA PRO A 128 11.38 -21.06 21.19
C PRO A 128 10.40 -21.94 21.95
N ALA A 129 10.70 -23.23 22.08
CA ALA A 129 9.82 -24.27 22.59
C ALA A 129 9.38 -24.08 24.06
N HIS A 130 8.52 -23.11 24.37
CA HIS A 130 7.69 -23.11 25.57
C HIS A 130 6.46 -22.18 25.40
N ARG A 131 5.30 -22.67 25.86
CA ARG A 131 3.95 -22.18 25.54
C ARG A 131 3.67 -20.70 25.89
N SER A 132 2.91 -20.01 25.03
CA SER A 132 1.60 -19.35 25.32
C SER A 132 1.20 -18.36 24.22
N THR A 133 0.35 -18.79 23.27
CA THR A 133 -0.16 -17.96 22.15
C THR A 133 -1.70 -17.79 22.20
N GLU A 134 -2.34 -18.03 23.35
CA GLU A 134 -3.80 -18.20 23.36
C GLU A 134 -4.60 -16.89 23.57
N ARG A 135 -3.96 -15.79 23.97
CA ARG A 135 -4.68 -14.54 24.29
C ARG A 135 -4.70 -13.47 23.21
N ASP A 136 -3.74 -13.45 22.30
CA ASP A 136 -3.65 -12.39 21.28
C ASP A 136 -4.32 -12.75 19.95
N ASP A 137 -4.46 -14.03 19.63
CA ASP A 137 -5.29 -14.46 18.49
C ASP A 137 -6.74 -14.02 18.68
N ALA A 138 -7.25 -14.08 19.91
CA ALA A 138 -8.58 -13.57 20.25
C ALA A 138 -8.69 -12.05 19.98
N ALA A 139 -7.69 -11.26 20.39
CA ALA A 139 -7.67 -9.82 20.12
C ALA A 139 -7.57 -9.50 18.63
N ILE A 140 -6.84 -10.31 17.86
CA ILE A 140 -6.73 -10.20 16.40
C ILE A 140 -8.05 -10.59 15.71
N GLN A 141 -8.73 -11.64 16.17
CA GLN A 141 -10.05 -12.03 15.65
C GLN A 141 -11.12 -10.98 15.97
N VAL A 142 -11.10 -10.43 17.18
CA VAL A 142 -11.99 -9.32 17.58
C VAL A 142 -11.72 -8.08 16.72
N TRP A 143 -10.46 -7.70 16.51
CA TRP A 143 -10.13 -6.59 15.59
C TRP A 143 -10.55 -6.87 14.15
N LYS A 144 -10.34 -8.10 13.64
CA LYS A 144 -10.75 -8.50 12.30
C LYS A 144 -12.27 -8.48 12.14
N LYS A 145 -13.03 -8.70 13.21
CA LYS A 145 -14.49 -8.57 13.22
C LYS A 145 -14.93 -7.10 13.24
N ASP A 146 -14.31 -6.29 14.08
CA ASP A 146 -14.84 -4.96 14.43
C ASP A 146 -14.24 -3.81 13.59
N VAL A 147 -12.99 -3.92 13.16
CA VAL A 147 -12.25 -2.83 12.49
C VAL A 147 -12.04 -3.08 11.00
N TRP A 148 -11.99 -4.36 10.58
CA TRP A 148 -11.88 -4.73 9.16
C TRP A 148 -12.95 -4.11 8.25
N PRO A 149 -14.24 -4.03 8.65
CA PRO A 149 -15.26 -3.39 7.83
C PRO A 149 -15.06 -1.88 7.66
N ALA A 150 -14.38 -1.22 8.61
CA ALA A 150 -14.16 0.23 8.60
C ALA A 150 -12.94 0.62 7.75
N VAL A 151 -11.86 -0.17 7.81
CA VAL A 151 -10.61 0.08 7.06
C VAL A 151 -10.72 -0.35 5.59
N ASN A 152 -11.51 -1.39 5.29
CA ASN A 152 -11.69 -1.91 3.93
C ASN A 152 -12.98 -1.42 3.26
N ARG A 153 -13.61 -0.36 3.78
CA ARG A 153 -14.67 0.32 3.04
C ARG A 153 -14.05 0.92 1.78
N PRO A 154 -14.55 0.59 0.57
CA PRO A 154 -14.19 1.36 -0.60
C PRO A 154 -14.52 2.82 -0.29
N ARG A 155 -13.54 3.71 -0.50
CA ARG A 155 -13.78 5.16 -0.44
C ARG A 155 -15.04 5.42 -1.26
N ARG A 156 -16.11 5.89 -0.61
CA ARG A 156 -17.34 6.27 -1.32
C ARG A 156 -16.92 7.18 -2.49
N PRO A 157 -17.37 6.90 -3.72
CA PRO A 157 -17.27 7.90 -4.77
C PRO A 157 -17.85 9.19 -4.21
N ALA A 158 -17.14 10.31 -4.37
CA ALA A 158 -17.69 11.61 -4.03
C ALA A 158 -19.03 11.73 -4.77
N THR A 159 -20.12 11.81 -4.02
CA THR A 159 -21.44 12.13 -4.58
C THR A 159 -21.28 13.44 -5.34
N PRO A 160 -21.75 13.55 -6.60
CA PRO A 160 -21.84 14.84 -7.26
C PRO A 160 -22.64 15.79 -6.36
N GLY A 161 -22.03 16.91 -5.98
CA GLY A 161 -22.72 17.96 -5.27
C GLY A 161 -23.92 18.41 -6.10
N SER A 162 -25.12 18.27 -5.52
CA SER A 162 -26.35 18.79 -6.08
C SER A 162 -26.18 20.29 -6.34
N SER A 163 -26.15 20.68 -7.61
CA SER A 163 -26.09 22.08 -8.02
C SER A 163 -27.51 22.53 -8.29
N SER A 164 -28.11 23.24 -7.34
CA SER A 164 -29.42 23.86 -7.49
C SER A 164 -29.38 24.87 -8.64
N ARG A 165 -30.35 24.76 -9.56
CA ARG A 165 -30.51 25.62 -10.73
C ARG A 165 -31.02 26.99 -10.27
N THR A 166 -30.20 28.02 -10.41
CA THR A 166 -30.59 29.43 -10.25
C THR A 166 -31.57 29.81 -11.37
N LYS A 167 -32.75 30.32 -11.01
CA LYS A 167 -33.69 30.94 -11.97
C LYS A 167 -33.19 32.35 -12.29
N PRO A 168 -33.13 32.80 -13.56
CA PRO A 168 -33.02 34.22 -13.84
C PRO A 168 -34.38 34.90 -13.56
N GLY A 169 -34.32 36.07 -12.92
CA GLY A 169 -35.46 36.94 -12.75
C GLY A 169 -35.87 37.58 -14.07
N THR A 170 -37.18 37.73 -14.27
CA THR A 170 -37.76 38.51 -15.37
C THR A 170 -38.24 39.83 -14.76
N SER A 171 -37.81 40.93 -15.36
CA SER A 171 -38.33 42.28 -15.13
C SER A 171 -39.76 42.43 -15.63
#